data_AF-A0A1V5PMD0-F1
#
_entry.id   AF-A0A1V5PMD0-F1
#
_cell.length_a   1.000
_cell.length_b   1.000
_cell.length_c   1.000
_cell.angle_alpha   90.00
_cell.angle_beta   90.00
_cell.angle_gamma   90.00
#
_symmetry.space_group_name_H-M   'P 1'
#
loop_
_entity.id
_entity.type
_entity.pdbx_description
1 polymer ?
#
loop_
_entity_poly.entity_id
_entity_poly.type
_entity_poly.pdbx_seq_one_letter_code
_entity_poly.pdbx_strand_id
1 'polypeptide(L)'
;MDEYFYNLTELIYKEVDSYLPVYKNNPCRECKICCTTLASQGLTSLEFDYMREYLIKNSRTDEEAENFRDYIDKLKNENLNQPLHLICPFYNLQAKGCSIYPARPLSCRTFGYFIKDERQYLIPEECYLKKNIKIYTKQTFSEIMPFAQPFYSLVYDYEKFRNDDKSSSKK
;
A
#
# COMPACT_ATOMS: atom_id res chain seq x y z
N MET A 1 -13.65 -1.77 -18.35
CA MET A 1 -14.25 -1.22 -17.11
C MET A 1 -13.20 -1.13 -16.01
N ASP A 2 -12.21 -2.02 -15.97
CA ASP A 2 -11.06 -1.94 -15.06
C ASP A 2 -10.29 -0.62 -15.13
N GLU A 3 -10.07 -0.09 -16.34
CA GLU A 3 -9.37 1.19 -16.52
C GLU A 3 -10.05 2.37 -15.80
N TYR A 4 -11.38 2.34 -15.64
CA TYR A 4 -12.10 3.34 -14.84
C TYR A 4 -11.69 3.28 -13.37
N PHE A 5 -11.67 2.09 -12.78
CA PHE A 5 -11.26 1.88 -11.39
C PHE A 5 -9.79 2.26 -11.16
N TYR A 6 -8.92 1.94 -12.13
CA TYR A 6 -7.49 2.26 -12.05
C TYR A 6 -7.24 3.76 -12.15
N ASN A 7 -7.94 4.46 -13.05
CA ASN A 7 -7.84 5.92 -13.17
C ASN A 7 -8.32 6.61 -11.89
N LEU A 8 -9.44 6.17 -11.31
CA LEU A 8 -9.91 6.71 -10.02
C LEU A 8 -8.93 6.40 -8.87
N THR A 9 -8.34 5.20 -8.86
CA THR A 9 -7.30 4.84 -7.88
C THR A 9 -6.11 5.78 -7.99
N GLU A 10 -5.64 6.07 -9.20
CA GLU A 10 -4.54 7.01 -9.43
C GLU A 10 -4.89 8.43 -8.95
N LEU A 11 -6.11 8.91 -9.22
CA LEU A 11 -6.58 10.22 -8.76
C LEU A 11 -6.61 10.32 -7.22
N ILE A 12 -7.15 9.30 -6.55
CA ILE A 12 -7.17 9.21 -5.08
C ILE A 12 -5.74 9.18 -4.55
N TYR A 13 -4.83 8.45 -5.18
CA TYR A 13 -3.42 8.42 -4.76
C TYR A 13 -2.72 9.76 -4.92
N LYS A 14 -3.00 10.51 -6.00
CA LYS A 14 -2.51 11.88 -6.16
C LYS A 14 -3.07 12.80 -5.08
N GLU A 15 -4.34 12.65 -4.73
CA GLU A 15 -4.97 13.37 -3.62
C GLU A 15 -4.30 13.02 -2.28
N VAL A 16 -4.09 11.74 -1.98
CA VAL A 16 -3.37 11.28 -0.77
C VAL A 16 -2.00 11.93 -0.69
N ASP A 17 -1.21 11.86 -1.77
CA ASP A 17 0.15 12.39 -1.82
C ASP A 17 0.16 13.92 -1.60
N SER A 18 -0.93 14.65 -1.93
CA SER A 18 -1.07 16.08 -1.66
C SER A 18 -1.22 16.43 -0.17
N TYR A 19 -1.67 15.48 0.66
CA TYR A 19 -1.76 15.64 2.11
C TYR A 19 -0.46 15.29 2.84
N LEU A 20 0.52 14.71 2.14
CA LEU A 20 1.78 14.26 2.73
C LEU A 20 2.85 15.35 2.63
N PRO A 21 3.68 15.52 3.67
CA PRO A 21 4.84 16.42 3.60
C PRO A 21 5.77 16.04 2.44
N VAL A 22 6.19 17.04 1.67
CA VAL A 22 7.20 16.88 0.62
C VAL A 22 8.58 17.07 1.23
N TYR A 23 9.41 16.02 1.20
CA TYR A 23 10.78 16.07 1.70
C TYR A 23 11.77 16.18 0.54
N LYS A 24 12.76 17.07 0.69
CA LYS A 24 13.86 17.25 -0.29
C LYS A 24 14.70 15.97 -0.47
N ASN A 25 14.75 15.12 0.56
CA ASN A 25 15.43 13.83 0.56
C ASN A 25 14.46 12.76 1.05
N ASN A 26 14.57 11.50 0.58
CA ASN A 26 13.79 10.40 1.16
C ASN A 26 14.14 10.23 2.66
N PRO A 27 13.24 10.56 3.58
CA PRO A 27 13.53 10.50 5.01
C PRO A 27 13.66 9.04 5.51
N CYS A 28 13.15 8.07 4.75
CA CYS A 28 13.18 6.65 5.08
C CYS A 28 14.45 5.93 4.59
N ARG A 29 15.39 6.64 3.94
CA ARG A 29 16.61 6.14 3.26
C ARG A 29 17.16 4.82 3.81
N GLU A 30 17.55 4.78 5.08
CA GLU A 30 18.20 3.60 5.67
C GLU A 30 17.32 2.81 6.63
N CYS A 31 16.27 3.44 7.16
CA CYS A 31 15.41 2.87 8.18
C CYS A 31 14.63 1.65 7.67
N LYS A 32 14.04 1.73 6.47
CA LYS A 32 13.31 0.63 5.80
C LYS A 32 12.14 0.01 6.57
N ILE A 33 11.83 0.43 7.80
CA ILE A 33 10.82 -0.18 8.67
C ILE A 33 9.45 -0.26 8.01
N CYS A 34 9.05 0.75 7.24
CA CYS A 34 7.78 0.74 6.49
C CYS A 34 7.72 -0.34 5.39
N CYS A 35 8.88 -0.84 4.96
CA CYS A 35 9.10 -1.86 3.94
C CYS A 35 9.50 -3.21 4.55
N THR A 36 9.42 -3.39 5.87
CA THR A 36 9.58 -4.70 6.51
C THR A 36 8.25 -5.24 6.99
N THR A 37 8.21 -6.53 7.33
CA THR A 37 7.03 -7.23 7.83
C THR A 37 6.44 -6.64 9.13
N LEU A 38 7.16 -5.71 9.79
CA LEU A 38 6.72 -5.00 10.99
C LEU A 38 5.63 -3.96 10.72
N ALA A 39 5.56 -3.39 9.51
CA ALA A 39 4.64 -2.30 9.20
C ALA A 39 3.15 -2.75 9.14
N SER A 40 2.89 -4.06 9.06
CA SER A 40 1.56 -4.66 8.85
C SER A 40 0.76 -3.90 7.81
N GLN A 41 1.29 -3.93 6.58
CA GLN A 41 0.68 -3.34 5.39
C GLN A 41 -0.53 -4.19 4.95
N GLY A 42 -1.47 -3.55 4.28
CA GLY A 42 -2.65 -4.20 3.69
C GLY A 42 -2.71 -3.98 2.19
N LEU A 43 -3.41 -4.87 1.50
CA LEU A 43 -3.59 -4.85 0.06
C LEU A 43 -5.02 -5.27 -0.28
N THR A 44 -5.78 -4.41 -0.93
CA THR A 44 -7.11 -4.77 -1.45
C THR A 44 -6.99 -5.44 -2.83
N SER A 45 -8.04 -6.13 -3.31
CA SER A 45 -8.01 -6.70 -4.66
C SER A 45 -7.86 -5.63 -5.73
N LEU A 46 -8.54 -4.49 -5.57
CA LEU A 46 -8.42 -3.33 -6.47
C LEU A 46 -6.96 -2.88 -6.58
N GLU A 47 -6.29 -2.71 -5.45
CA GLU A 47 -4.91 -2.26 -5.42
C GLU A 47 -3.94 -3.30 -5.98
N PHE A 48 -4.18 -4.59 -5.74
CA PHE A 48 -3.39 -5.66 -6.33
C PHE A 48 -3.51 -5.65 -7.86
N ASP A 49 -4.74 -5.59 -8.38
CA ASP A 49 -4.98 -5.60 -9.82
C ASP A 49 -4.45 -4.32 -10.49
N TYR A 50 -4.61 -3.16 -9.84
CA TYR A 50 -4.00 -1.90 -10.28
C TYR A 50 -2.46 -1.95 -10.30
N MET A 51 -1.84 -2.51 -9.25
CA MET A 51 -0.39 -2.69 -9.18
C MET A 51 0.12 -3.61 -10.29
N ARG A 52 -0.56 -4.73 -10.52
CA ARG A 52 -0.26 -5.68 -11.58
C ARG A 52 -0.30 -5.01 -12.96
N GLU A 53 -1.36 -4.25 -13.23
CA GLU A 53 -1.50 -3.49 -14.48
C GLU A 53 -0.37 -2.46 -14.64
N TYR A 54 -0.02 -1.75 -13.58
CA TYR A 54 1.11 -0.82 -13.59
C TYR A 54 2.43 -1.52 -13.93
N LEU A 55 2.70 -2.69 -13.36
CA LEU A 55 3.90 -3.46 -13.66
C LEU A 55 3.95 -3.85 -15.14
N ILE A 56 2.87 -4.44 -15.66
CA ILE A 56 2.79 -4.87 -17.07
C ILE A 56 3.03 -3.68 -18.02
N LYS A 57 2.38 -2.54 -17.77
CA LYS A 57 2.58 -1.30 -18.54
C LYS A 57 4.02 -0.79 -18.52
N ASN A 58 4.78 -1.12 -17.47
CA ASN A 58 6.19 -0.75 -17.31
C ASN A 58 7.16 -1.89 -17.67
N SER A 59 6.72 -2.86 -18.49
CA SER A 59 7.54 -4.00 -18.95
C SER A 59 8.09 -4.87 -17.81
N ARG A 60 7.30 -4.99 -16.74
CA ARG A 60 7.58 -5.82 -15.57
C ARG A 60 6.68 -7.06 -15.55
N THR A 61 7.00 -8.03 -14.68
CA THR A 61 6.33 -9.34 -14.70
C THR A 61 5.19 -9.42 -13.70
N ASP A 62 4.25 -10.31 -13.98
CA ASP A 62 3.15 -10.65 -13.06
C ASP A 62 3.66 -11.30 -11.77
N GLU A 63 4.73 -12.09 -11.87
CA GLU A 63 5.41 -12.71 -10.73
C GLU A 63 5.86 -11.69 -9.68
N GLU A 64 6.22 -10.48 -10.10
CA GLU A 64 6.57 -9.41 -9.14
C GLU A 64 5.37 -8.92 -8.32
N ALA A 65 4.15 -8.92 -8.89
CA ALA A 65 2.94 -8.63 -8.14
C ALA A 65 2.65 -9.73 -7.11
N GLU A 66 2.76 -11.00 -7.53
CA GLU A 66 2.54 -12.15 -6.63
C GLU A 66 3.57 -12.19 -5.49
N ASN A 67 4.86 -11.93 -5.76
CA ASN A 67 5.88 -11.79 -4.72
C ASN A 67 5.51 -10.70 -3.68
N PHE A 68 4.89 -9.61 -4.13
CA PHE A 68 4.40 -8.59 -3.21
C PHE A 68 3.18 -9.04 -2.40
N ARG A 69 2.25 -9.79 -3.00
CA ARG A 69 1.16 -10.43 -2.26
C ARG A 69 1.70 -11.37 -1.19
N ASP A 70 2.65 -12.25 -1.53
CA ASP A 70 3.29 -13.16 -0.58
C ASP A 70 3.96 -12.41 0.58
N TYR A 71 4.58 -11.27 0.30
CA TYR A 71 5.13 -10.38 1.32
C TYR A 71 4.05 -9.80 2.25
N ILE A 72 2.92 -9.34 1.70
CA ILE A 72 1.80 -8.79 2.48
C ILE A 72 1.15 -9.88 3.34
N ASP A 73 0.93 -11.06 2.77
CA ASP A 73 0.32 -12.22 3.43
C ASP A 73 1.28 -12.90 4.42
N LYS A 74 2.55 -12.46 4.43
CA LYS A 74 3.64 -13.01 5.26
C LYS A 74 3.76 -14.53 5.08
N LEU A 75 3.64 -14.98 3.83
CA LEU A 75 3.81 -16.38 3.46
C LEU A 75 5.14 -16.89 4.03
N LYS A 76 5.14 -18.07 4.65
CA LYS A 76 6.32 -18.60 5.32
C LYS A 76 7.08 -19.57 4.43
N ASN A 77 8.39 -19.56 4.54
CA ASN A 77 9.21 -20.68 4.10
C ASN A 77 9.03 -21.85 5.07
N GLU A 78 8.49 -22.96 4.57
CA GLU A 78 8.16 -24.15 5.38
C GLU A 78 9.36 -24.73 6.12
N ASN A 79 10.56 -24.63 5.55
CA ASN A 79 11.78 -25.21 6.12
C ASN A 79 12.40 -24.34 7.22
N LEU A 80 12.18 -23.02 7.18
CA LEU A 80 12.84 -22.05 8.07
C LEU A 80 11.89 -21.43 9.10
N ASN A 81 10.57 -21.63 8.97
CA ASN A 81 9.53 -20.99 9.77
C ASN A 81 9.68 -19.45 9.85
N GLN A 82 10.18 -18.85 8.77
CA GLN A 82 10.38 -17.40 8.61
C GLN A 82 9.58 -16.91 7.40
N PRO A 83 9.20 -15.62 7.36
CA PRO A 83 8.57 -15.04 6.17
C PRO A 83 9.45 -15.24 4.93
N LEU A 84 8.83 -15.58 3.80
CA LEU A 84 9.49 -15.71 2.50
C LEU A 84 10.19 -14.41 2.11
N HIS A 85 9.56 -13.28 2.43
CA HIS A 85 10.09 -11.93 2.21
C HIS A 85 10.21 -11.18 3.54
N LEU A 86 11.43 -10.91 3.99
CA LEU A 86 11.69 -10.07 5.17
C LEU A 86 11.59 -8.57 4.86
N ILE A 87 11.85 -8.21 3.60
CA ILE A 87 11.77 -6.86 3.05
C ILE A 87 10.86 -6.90 1.82
N CYS A 88 10.09 -5.84 1.62
CA CYS A 88 9.25 -5.64 0.45
C CYS A 88 10.06 -5.86 -0.84
N PRO A 89 9.60 -6.69 -1.80
CA PRO A 89 10.31 -6.97 -3.04
C PRO A 89 10.50 -5.72 -3.91
N PHE A 90 9.66 -4.69 -3.73
CA PHE A 90 9.79 -3.44 -4.47
C PHE A 90 10.71 -2.41 -3.83
N TYR A 91 11.27 -2.68 -2.65
CA TYR A 91 12.25 -1.78 -2.04
C TYR A 91 13.62 -1.94 -2.73
N ASN A 92 14.02 -0.94 -3.51
CA ASN A 92 15.33 -0.89 -4.14
C ASN A 92 16.39 -0.47 -3.12
N LEU A 93 17.29 -1.39 -2.76
CA LEU A 93 18.37 -1.18 -1.79
C LEU A 93 19.41 -0.15 -2.25
N GLN A 94 19.69 -0.08 -3.55
CA GLN A 94 20.68 0.85 -4.12
C GLN A 94 20.11 2.28 -4.18
N ALA A 95 18.91 2.42 -4.75
CA ALA A 95 18.21 3.71 -4.84
C ALA A 95 17.61 4.16 -3.50
N LYS A 96 17.59 3.27 -2.49
CA LYS A 96 16.98 3.48 -1.16
C LYS A 96 15.54 3.98 -1.27
N GLY A 97 14.69 3.29 -2.04
CA GLY A 97 13.33 3.74 -2.34
C GLY A 97 12.43 2.67 -2.96
N CYS A 98 11.13 2.96 -3.07
CA CYS A 98 10.16 2.05 -3.67
C CYS A 98 10.20 2.16 -5.22
N SER A 99 10.41 1.03 -5.90
CA SER A 99 10.43 0.96 -7.38
C SER A 99 9.06 1.08 -8.04
N ILE A 100 7.98 0.95 -7.28
CA ILE A 100 6.59 1.09 -7.76
C ILE A 100 5.86 2.24 -7.07
N TYR A 101 6.56 3.31 -6.71
CA TYR A 101 5.96 4.41 -5.94
C TYR A 101 4.59 4.90 -6.48
N PRO A 102 4.39 5.07 -7.80
CA PRO A 102 3.08 5.47 -8.34
C PRO A 102 1.95 4.44 -8.15
N ALA A 103 2.29 3.16 -7.96
CA ALA A 103 1.34 2.07 -7.74
C ALA A 103 1.42 1.47 -6.33
N ARG A 104 2.09 2.13 -5.38
CA ARG A 104 2.17 1.64 -4.00
C ARG A 104 0.78 1.67 -3.34
N PRO A 105 0.38 0.64 -2.55
CA PRO A 105 -0.91 0.59 -1.89
C PRO A 105 -1.11 1.74 -0.89
N LEU A 106 -2.35 2.09 -0.59
CA LEU A 106 -2.75 3.14 0.35
C LEU A 106 -2.13 2.94 1.73
N SER A 107 -2.11 1.69 2.21
CA SER A 107 -1.44 1.33 3.46
C SER A 107 0.03 1.77 3.46
N CYS A 108 0.75 1.48 2.38
CA CYS A 108 2.14 1.88 2.18
C CYS A 108 2.31 3.39 1.96
N ARG A 109 1.31 4.08 1.38
CA ARG A 109 1.32 5.55 1.21
C ARG A 109 1.22 6.29 2.52
N THR A 110 0.31 5.82 3.37
CA THR A 110 -0.12 6.49 4.60
C THR A 110 0.71 6.07 5.81
N PHE A 111 1.39 4.91 5.74
CA PHE A 111 2.24 4.44 6.83
C PHE A 111 3.29 5.49 7.22
N GLY A 112 3.39 5.75 8.52
CA GLY A 112 4.32 6.73 9.08
C GLY A 112 3.84 8.17 9.02
N TYR A 113 2.68 8.45 8.39
CA TYR A 113 2.00 9.75 8.45
C TYR A 113 0.67 9.68 9.18
N PHE A 114 0.00 8.53 9.09
CA PHE A 114 -1.26 8.26 9.76
C PHE A 114 -1.11 6.98 10.56
N ILE A 115 -1.51 7.02 11.83
CA ILE A 115 -1.51 5.82 12.67
C ILE A 115 -2.71 5.78 13.57
N LYS A 116 -3.27 4.58 13.73
CA LYS A 116 -4.30 4.35 14.73
C LYS A 116 -3.70 4.52 16.13
N ASP A 117 -4.43 5.16 17.02
CA ASP A 117 -4.02 5.42 18.41
C ASP A 117 -3.38 4.22 19.12
N GLU A 118 -3.95 3.03 18.99
CA GLU A 118 -3.47 1.79 19.60
C GLU A 118 -2.16 1.24 18.98
N ARG A 119 -1.72 1.77 17.83
CA ARG A 119 -0.57 1.28 17.06
C ARG A 119 0.66 2.21 17.11
N GLN A 120 0.62 3.30 17.88
CA GLN A 120 1.71 4.28 17.96
C GLN A 120 3.08 3.67 18.29
N TYR A 121 3.11 2.58 19.08
CA TYR A 121 4.32 1.86 19.46
C TYR A 121 5.11 1.27 18.26
N LEU A 122 4.49 1.15 17.08
CA LEU A 122 5.15 0.67 15.87
C LEU A 122 6.05 1.72 15.21
N ILE A 123 6.00 2.97 15.68
CA ILE A 123 6.80 4.06 15.16
C ILE A 123 7.98 4.28 16.11
N PRO A 124 9.21 3.95 15.70
CA PRO A 124 10.39 4.21 16.52
C PRO A 124 10.53 5.69 16.87
N GLU A 125 11.15 5.99 18.01
CA GLU A 125 11.45 7.35 18.44
C GLU A 125 12.29 8.10 17.39
N GLU A 126 13.19 7.39 16.72
CA GLU A 126 14.11 7.92 15.71
C GLU A 126 13.44 8.07 14.34
N CYS A 127 12.17 7.68 14.20
CA CYS A 127 11.46 7.82 12.94
C CYS A 127 11.34 9.29 12.57
N TYR A 128 11.96 9.68 11.47
CA TYR A 128 11.94 11.05 10.96
C TYR A 128 10.51 11.60 10.76
N LEU A 129 9.56 10.72 10.42
CA LEU A 129 8.16 11.09 10.20
C LEU A 129 7.40 11.34 11.50
N LYS A 130 7.90 10.89 12.66
CA LYS A 130 7.19 10.90 13.95
C LYS A 130 6.61 12.27 14.32
N LYS A 131 7.35 13.35 14.03
CA LYS A 131 6.91 14.73 14.31
C LYS A 131 5.69 15.18 13.51
N ASN A 132 5.38 14.50 12.41
CA ASN A 132 4.28 14.84 11.50
C ASN A 132 3.18 13.77 11.49
N ILE A 133 3.20 12.83 12.44
CA ILE A 133 2.18 11.78 12.50
C ILE A 133 0.86 12.35 12.97
N LYS A 134 -0.18 12.05 12.20
CA LYS A 134 -1.58 12.25 12.57
C LYS A 134 -2.10 10.96 13.20
N ILE A 135 -2.44 11.04 14.49
CA ILE A 135 -3.01 9.93 15.23
C ILE A 135 -4.52 9.97 15.06
N TYR A 136 -5.12 8.86 14.64
CA TYR A 136 -6.57 8.76 14.46
C TYR A 136 -7.19 7.68 15.36
N THR A 137 -8.46 7.89 15.71
CA THR A 137 -9.35 6.89 16.31
C THR A 137 -10.39 6.45 15.28
N LYS A 138 -11.29 5.53 15.64
CA LYS A 138 -12.42 5.18 14.77
C LYS A 138 -13.30 6.40 14.46
N GLN A 139 -13.45 7.31 15.41
CA GLN A 139 -14.31 8.49 15.31
C GLN A 139 -13.68 9.59 14.46
N THR A 140 -12.36 9.78 14.53
CA THR A 140 -11.65 10.84 13.79
C THR A 140 -11.09 10.37 12.44
N PHE A 141 -11.25 9.09 12.10
CA PHE A 141 -10.70 8.47 10.89
C PHE A 141 -11.00 9.25 9.61
N SER A 142 -12.28 9.54 9.37
CA SER A 142 -12.73 10.22 8.14
C SER A 142 -12.33 11.68 8.08
N GLU A 143 -12.19 12.35 9.23
CA GLU A 143 -11.73 13.74 9.30
C GLU A 143 -10.23 13.84 9.00
N ILE A 144 -9.45 12.91 9.57
CA ILE A 144 -8.00 12.90 9.44
C ILE A 144 -7.55 12.40 8.05
N MET A 145 -8.30 11.46 7.47
CA MET A 145 -8.04 10.88 6.15
C MET A 145 -9.25 11.08 5.23
N PRO A 146 -9.43 12.30 4.67
CA PRO A 146 -10.59 12.62 3.83
C PRO A 146 -10.70 11.73 2.57
N PHE A 147 -9.56 11.24 2.08
CA PHE A 147 -9.48 10.30 0.95
C PHE A 147 -9.93 8.87 1.29
N ALA A 148 -10.08 8.52 2.57
CA ALA A 148 -10.34 7.14 2.95
C ALA A 148 -11.75 6.68 2.53
N GLN A 149 -12.77 7.52 2.69
CA GLN A 149 -14.13 7.15 2.29
C GLN A 149 -14.24 6.97 0.77
N PRO A 150 -13.77 7.91 -0.08
CA PRO A 150 -13.73 7.71 -1.53
C PRO A 150 -13.00 6.43 -1.92
N PHE A 151 -11.86 6.14 -1.29
CA PHE A 151 -11.08 4.93 -1.55
C PHE A 151 -11.86 3.65 -1.21
N TYR A 152 -12.42 3.54 0.00
CA TYR A 152 -13.12 2.31 0.40
C TYR A 152 -14.44 2.11 -0.34
N SER A 153 -15.12 3.20 -0.74
CA SER A 153 -16.25 3.10 -1.66
C SER A 153 -15.84 2.55 -3.02
N LEU A 154 -14.73 3.04 -3.59
CA LEU A 154 -14.20 2.53 -4.85
C LEU A 154 -13.81 1.03 -4.76
N VAL A 155 -13.17 0.63 -3.66
CA VAL A 155 -12.86 -0.78 -3.38
C VAL A 155 -14.13 -1.62 -3.34
N TYR A 156 -15.16 -1.16 -2.63
CA TYR A 156 -16.43 -1.88 -2.53
C TYR A 156 -17.13 -2.05 -3.89
N ASP A 157 -17.16 -0.99 -4.71
CA ASP A 157 -17.73 -1.05 -6.05
C ASP A 157 -16.92 -1.98 -6.98
N TYR A 158 -15.59 -1.99 -6.83
CA TYR A 158 -14.73 -2.90 -7.59
C TYR A 158 -14.98 -4.36 -7.24
N GLU A 159 -15.14 -4.68 -5.95
CA GLU A 159 -15.45 -6.05 -5.53
C GLU A 159 -16.80 -6.53 -6.06
N LYS A 160 -17.81 -5.66 -6.11
CA LYS A 160 -19.09 -5.98 -6.76
C LYS A 160 -18.90 -6.29 -8.25
N PHE A 161 -18.24 -5.38 -8.96
CA PHE A 161 -17.94 -5.53 -10.38
C PHE A 161 -17.23 -6.87 -10.67
N ARG A 162 -16.17 -7.19 -9.93
CA ARG A 162 -15.44 -8.47 -10.06
C ARG A 162 -16.31 -9.70 -9.82
N ASN A 163 -17.26 -9.63 -8.88
CA ASN A 163 -18.12 -10.76 -8.57
C ASN A 163 -19.20 -10.97 -9.65
N ASP A 164 -19.73 -9.89 -10.21
CA ASP A 164 -20.72 -9.96 -11.29
C ASP A 164 -20.08 -10.52 -12.59
N ASP A 165 -18.85 -10.14 -12.91
CA ASP A 165 -18.09 -10.67 -14.05
C ASP A 165 -17.80 -12.18 -13.92
N LYS A 166 -17.45 -12.63 -12.70
CA LYS A 166 -17.25 -14.06 -12.41
C LYS A 166 -18.53 -14.88 -12.53
N SER A 167 -19.69 -14.27 -12.26
CA SER A 167 -20.99 -14.92 -12.41
C SER A 167 -21.45 -15.03 -13.86
N SER A 168 -21.03 -14.08 -14.71
CA SER A 168 -21.34 -14.04 -16.15
C SER A 168 -20.47 -14.99 -16.98
N SER A 169 -19.27 -15.33 -16.51
CA SER A 169 -18.34 -16.26 -17.17
C SER A 169 -18.63 -17.76 -16.90
N LYS A 170 -19.70 -18.06 -16.14
CA LYS A 170 -20.12 -19.44 -15.78
C LYS A 170 -21.42 -19.87 -16.49
N LYS A 171 -21.87 -19.13 -17.51
CA LYS A 171 -23.05 -19.46 -18.32
C LYS A 171 -22.67 -19.74 -19.76
#